data_AF-A0A963J301-F1
#
_entry.id   AF-A0A963J301-F1
#
_cell.length_a   1.000
_cell.length_b   1.000
_cell.length_c   1.000
_cell.angle_alpha   90.00
_cell.angle_beta   90.00
_cell.angle_gamma   90.00
#
_symmetry.space_group_name_H-M   'P 1'
#
loop_
_entity.id
_entity.type
_entity.pdbx_description
1 polymer ?
#
loop_
_entity_poly.entity_id
_entity_poly.type
_entity_poly.pdbx_seq_one_letter_code
_entity_poly.pdbx_strand_id
1 'polypeptide(L)' 'MHRLKIDQSFVRRMGSSAHDEGIVRAISDMTHCLGLQVVAEGVEDAAMLHRLQGFG' A
#
# COMPACT_ATOMS: atom_id res chain seq x y z
N MET A 1 4.92 -16.49 -10.56
CA MET A 1 3.95 -15.84 -9.64
C MET A 1 3.98 -14.35 -9.90
N HIS A 2 2.83 -13.74 -10.24
CA HIS A 2 2.73 -12.31 -10.51
C HIS A 2 2.24 -11.61 -9.23
N ARG A 3 3.07 -10.73 -8.69
CA ARG A 3 2.75 -9.95 -7.49
C ARG A 3 3.11 -8.50 -7.75
N LEU A 4 2.19 -7.60 -7.44
CA LEU A 4 2.39 -6.17 -7.59
C LEU A 4 3.12 -5.63 -6.35
N LYS A 5 4.05 -4.69 -6.55
CA LYS A 5 4.80 -4.07 -5.47
C LYS A 5 4.43 -2.60 -5.36
N ILE A 6 4.14 -2.14 -4.14
CA ILE A 6 4.02 -0.72 -3.83
C ILE A 6 5.37 -0.27 -3.30
N ASP A 7 5.99 0.69 -4.01
CA ASP A 7 7.31 1.19 -3.67
C ASP A 7 7.33 1.89 -2.30
N GLN A 8 8.43 1.69 -1.57
CA GLN A 8 8.62 2.23 -0.22
C GLN A 8 8.46 3.76 -0.14
N SER A 9 8.70 4.50 -1.23
CA SER A 9 8.57 5.96 -1.20
C SER A 9 7.12 6.41 -1.01
N PHE A 10 6.14 5.68 -1.56
CA PHE A 10 4.72 5.91 -1.32
C PHE A 10 4.31 5.45 0.08
N VAL A 11 4.77 4.27 0.49
CA VAL A 11 4.47 3.69 1.81
C VAL A 11 4.97 4.59 2.94
N ARG A 12 6.17 5.16 2.83
CA ARG A 12 6.70 6.09 3.83
C ARG A 12 5.96 7.42 3.88
N ARG A 13 5.49 7.92 2.73
CA ARG A 13 4.81 9.23 2.65
C ARG A 13 3.31 9.17 2.93
N MET A 14 2.67 7.99 2.85
CA MET A 14 1.21 7.86 3.04
C MET A 14 0.71 8.33 4.41
N GLY A 15 1.56 8.34 5.44
CA GLY A 15 1.19 8.85 6.76
C GLY A 15 0.99 10.38 6.80
N SER A 16 1.64 11.11 5.90
CA SER A 16 1.68 12.58 5.88
C SER A 16 1.21 13.20 4.55
N SER A 17 0.92 12.39 3.54
CA SER A 17 0.54 12.81 2.19
C SER A 17 -0.72 12.06 1.76
N ALA A 18 -1.84 12.77 1.72
CA ALA A 18 -3.11 12.21 1.23
C ALA A 18 -3.02 11.74 -0.23
N HIS A 19 -2.14 12.34 -1.02
CA HIS A 19 -1.88 11.91 -2.40
C HIS A 19 -1.19 10.54 -2.45
N ASP A 20 -0.09 10.37 -1.70
CA ASP A 20 0.61 9.08 -1.64
C ASP A 20 -0.29 8.00 -1.02
N GLU A 21 -1.06 8.35 0.03
CA GLU A 21 -2.07 7.45 0.60
C GLU A 21 -3.13 7.01 -0.42
N GLY A 22 -3.64 7.95 -1.22
CA GLY A 22 -4.58 7.65 -2.29
C GLY A 22 -4.00 6.68 -3.33
N ILE A 23 -2.72 6.83 -3.68
CA ILE A 23 -2.03 5.90 -4.59
C ILE A 23 -1.92 4.50 -3.97
N VAL A 24 -1.47 4.40 -2.71
CA VAL A 24 -1.33 3.12 -2.01
C VAL A 24 -2.69 2.40 -1.94
N ARG A 25 -3.76 3.12 -1.57
CA ARG A 25 -5.12 2.58 -1.52
C ARG A 25 -5.60 2.14 -2.90
N ALA A 26 -5.51 2.98 -3.93
CA ALA A 26 -5.98 2.64 -5.27
C ALA A 26 -5.30 1.39 -5.83
N ILE A 27 -3.99 1.23 -5.57
CA ILE A 27 -3.26 0.03 -5.96
C ILE A 27 -3.75 -1.19 -5.17
N SER A 28 -3.93 -1.07 -3.86
CA SER A 28 -4.45 -2.15 -3.00
C SER A 28 -5.81 -2.63 -3.51
N ASP A 29 -6.75 -1.71 -3.72
CA ASP A 29 -8.11 -2.01 -4.18
C ASP A 29 -8.10 -2.65 -5.58
N MET A 30 -7.29 -2.13 -6.50
CA MET A 30 -7.12 -2.71 -7.83
C MET A 30 -6.60 -4.15 -7.75
N THR A 31 -5.62 -4.42 -6.89
CA THR A 31 -5.05 -5.78 -6.77
C THR A 31 -6.03 -6.76 -6.16
N HIS A 32 -6.83 -6.35 -5.17
CA HIS A 32 -7.93 -7.15 -4.63
C HIS A 32 -8.97 -7.47 -5.71
N CYS A 33 -9.40 -6.47 -6.50
CA CYS A 33 -10.34 -6.67 -7.59
C CYS A 33 -9.85 -7.66 -8.66
N LEU A 34 -8.54 -7.67 -8.93
CA LEU A 34 -7.92 -8.53 -9.94
C LEU A 34 -7.49 -9.91 -9.39
N GLY A 35 -7.71 -10.18 -8.09
CA GLY A 35 -7.21 -11.40 -7.45
C GLY A 35 -5.68 -11.51 -7.45
N LEU A 36 -4.99 -10.37 -7.52
CA LEU A 36 -3.53 -10.29 -7.51
C LEU A 36 -3.04 -10.10 -6.08
N GLN A 37 -1.89 -10.70 -5.79
CA GLN A 37 -1.18 -10.38 -4.56
C GLN A 37 -0.49 -9.02 -4.69
N VAL A 38 -0.45 -8.27 -3.59
CA VAL A 38 0.30 -7.02 -3.46
C VAL A 38 1.26 -7.10 -2.29
N VAL A 39 2.42 -6.45 -2.40
CA VAL A 39 3.35 -6.23 -1.29
C VAL A 39 3.74 -4.77 -1.20
N ALA A 40 3.53 -4.19 -0.03
CA ALA A 40 4.04 -2.87 0.34
C ALA A 40 5.46 -3.02 0.91
N GLU A 41 6.42 -2.28 0.35
CA GLU A 41 7.82 -2.29 0.82
C GLU A 41 8.10 -1.14 1.80
N GLY A 42 9.12 -1.30 2.65
CA GLY A 42 9.56 -0.22 3.54
C GLY A 42 8.60 0.11 4.68
N VAL A 43 7.81 -0.86 5.14
CA VAL A 43 7.00 -0.73 6.37
C VAL A 43 7.94 -0.81 7.58
N GLU A 44 8.17 0.32 8.22
CA GLU A 44 9.16 0.46 9.31
C GLU A 44 8.52 0.66 10.69
N ASP A 45 7.21 0.96 10.74
CA ASP A 45 6.49 1.18 12.00
C ASP A 45 5.08 0.56 12.01
N ALA A 46 4.52 0.44 13.22
CA ALA A 46 3.21 -0.16 13.45
C ALA A 46 2.04 0.67 12.91
N ALA A 47 2.19 2.00 12.80
CA ALA A 47 1.14 2.87 12.28
C ALA A 47 0.99 2.71 10.76
N MET A 48 2.11 2.55 10.05
CA MET A 48 2.13 2.19 8.62
C MET A 48 1.44 0.85 8.39
N LEU A 49 1.80 -0.17 9.18
CA LEU A 49 1.17 -1.49 9.09
C LEU A 49 -0.33 -1.42 9.35
N HIS A 50 -0.75 -0.70 10.39
CA HIS A 50 -2.16 -0.55 10.74
C HIS A 50 -2.96 0.13 9.62
N ARG A 51 -2.40 1.18 8.99
CA ARG A 51 -3.03 1.81 7.81
C ARG A 51 -3.17 0.85 6.65
N LEU A 52 -2.11 0.12 6.30
CA LEU A 52 -2.13 -0.86 5.20
C LEU A 52 -3.14 -1.99 5.45
N GLN A 53 -3.30 -2.43 6.69
CA GLN A 53 -4.32 -3.42 7.07
C GLN A 53 -5.75 -2.90 6.94
N GLY A 54 -5.94 -1.59 6.92
CA GLY A 54 -7.22 -0.94 6.65
C GLY A 54 -7.49 -0.70 5.15
N PHE A 55 -6.56 -1.06 4.27
CA PHE A 55 -6.75 -1.01 2.82
C PHE A 55 -7.15 -2.39 2.29
N GLY A 56 -8.00 -2.39 1.27
CA GLY A 56 -8.65 -3.57 0.73
C GLY A 56 -10.14 -3.55 0.89
#